data_AF-A0A194X8D9-F1
#
_entry.id   AF-A0A194X8D9-F1
#
_cell.length_a   1.000
_cell.length_b   1.000
_cell.length_c   1.000
_cell.angle_alpha   90.00
_cell.angle_beta   90.00
_cell.angle_gamma   90.00
#
_symmetry.space_group_name_H-M   'P 1'
#
loop_
_entity.id
_entity.type
_entity.pdbx_description
1 polymer ?
#
loop_
_entity_poly.entity_id
_entity_poly.type
_entity_poly.pdbx_seq_one_letter_code
_entity_poly.pdbx_strand_id
1 'polypeptide(L)'
;MAAQEGNTLEPATAPTLPVPPIVNSSTSGVTCKSILLHAPQQATAASTAMLPRKQFADLINVYFNRSKDEFLISGEHYIPLAHFLDPQGFPARKRSLESRIERPVVFVHVNNEKEPKTRVLKYDAFGGSAIFSNLAPPDLHSSHIVFMTGWQTGEWLRVLGAQCHIDPELFRRHLSFLDNVDFFDLPPLPSKCFSIWRLRVTTICNRQVELSRQAVKQGRDTDLEVVKRYQNELNASGVAGSSIIRRYAVHNEAVFTLEQDISISVHRKKNGGWLGMVWLDIGSSLEDGPSGPWNNHNNSPRAATSAFLPRVQQKPNAALYPPDLEDLIYEQPRNLDRIESVIGRHSQSATLLPMQYGLSLDRDTMWQDALYAFSDLLNFVASSENQFINYMEEQVKAASRVFRGQEEWSLETLKYSKALLDEHISNIERTISYLEIEGEPDFPRAMTSPGLGKSQATRKMLMGDFKYLLAHTKSASAAAREGMAIILEDVMLRDARKQIGQAREVGRLSLLAYFFLPLSLVTSIFGMNFVTFSDWKAAVGTSLAVYIAVMVISLALAFWDHMPWKRS
;
A
#
# COMPACT_ATOMS: atom_id res chain seq x y z
N MET A 1 -17.14 -53.12 50.91
CA MET A 1 -16.78 -54.45 50.35
C MET A 1 -16.46 -54.26 48.88
N ALA A 2 -15.21 -54.57 48.52
CA ALA A 2 -14.69 -55.06 47.23
C ALA A 2 -15.20 -54.44 45.90
N ALA A 3 -14.39 -54.16 44.89
CA ALA A 3 -12.94 -54.26 44.68
C ALA A 3 -12.59 -53.50 43.39
N GLN A 4 -11.29 -53.20 43.27
CA GLN A 4 -10.58 -52.68 42.10
C GLN A 4 -10.73 -53.55 40.85
N GLU A 5 -10.56 -52.95 39.67
CA GLU A 5 -9.50 -53.29 38.70
C GLU A 5 -9.64 -52.45 37.41
N GLY A 6 -8.52 -52.11 36.76
CA GLY A 6 -8.56 -51.81 35.32
C GLY A 6 -7.59 -50.77 34.75
N ASN A 7 -6.32 -51.18 34.60
CA ASN A 7 -5.42 -50.86 33.48
C ASN A 7 -4.86 -49.44 33.26
N THR A 8 -3.62 -49.31 33.71
CA THR A 8 -2.51 -48.55 33.13
C THR A 8 -2.20 -48.95 31.68
N LEU A 9 -2.12 -47.96 30.78
CA LEU A 9 -1.59 -48.07 29.42
C LEU A 9 -0.14 -47.55 29.39
N GLU A 10 0.79 -48.43 29.02
CA GLU A 10 2.18 -48.09 28.68
C GLU A 10 2.26 -47.31 27.34
N PRO A 11 3.25 -46.42 27.16
CA PRO A 11 3.46 -45.70 25.92
C PRO A 11 4.26 -46.51 24.89
N ALA A 12 3.74 -46.52 23.66
CA ALA A 12 4.34 -47.16 22.50
C ALA A 12 5.70 -46.54 22.11
N THR A 13 6.68 -47.42 21.94
CA THR A 13 8.03 -47.19 21.41
C THR A 13 7.98 -46.83 19.92
N ALA A 14 8.60 -45.70 19.56
CA ALA A 14 8.77 -45.27 18.17
C ALA A 14 9.90 -46.06 17.47
N PRO A 15 9.76 -46.41 16.18
CA PRO A 15 10.78 -47.14 15.44
C PRO A 15 11.91 -46.21 14.96
N THR A 16 13.13 -46.59 15.36
CA THR A 16 14.41 -46.02 14.92
C THR A 16 14.67 -46.35 13.45
N LEU A 17 14.83 -45.31 12.62
CA LEU A 17 15.29 -45.43 11.23
C LEU A 17 16.82 -45.61 11.19
N PRO A 18 17.37 -46.42 10.26
CA PRO A 18 18.80 -46.68 10.18
C PRO A 18 19.57 -45.53 9.52
N VAL A 19 20.67 -45.15 10.17
CA VAL A 19 21.70 -44.23 9.65
C VAL A 19 22.54 -44.97 8.60
N PRO A 20 22.68 -44.47 7.35
CA PRO A 20 23.60 -45.04 6.39
C PRO A 20 25.05 -44.60 6.65
N PRO A 21 26.04 -45.43 6.28
CA PRO A 21 27.42 -45.29 6.72
C PRO A 21 28.18 -44.16 5.99
N ILE A 22 29.09 -43.55 6.74
CA ILE A 22 30.12 -42.62 6.27
C ILE A 22 31.07 -43.38 5.34
N VAL A 23 31.04 -43.03 4.05
CA VAL A 23 32.02 -43.47 3.06
C VAL A 23 33.02 -42.34 2.83
N ASN A 24 34.24 -42.54 3.34
CA ASN A 24 35.41 -41.79 2.94
C ASN A 24 35.76 -42.15 1.49
N SER A 25 35.72 -41.17 0.58
CA SER A 25 36.38 -41.27 -0.71
C SER A 25 37.25 -40.04 -0.95
N SER A 26 38.55 -40.26 -0.80
CA SER A 26 39.61 -39.50 -1.44
C SER A 26 39.54 -39.70 -2.94
N THR A 27 39.49 -38.64 -3.75
CA THR A 27 40.40 -38.39 -4.88
C THR A 27 39.96 -37.22 -5.76
N SER A 28 40.99 -36.57 -6.31
CA SER A 28 41.01 -35.69 -7.49
C SER A 28 40.50 -34.25 -7.32
N GLY A 29 41.49 -33.37 -7.11
CA GLY A 29 41.32 -31.94 -7.24
C GLY A 29 41.05 -31.54 -8.68
N VAL A 30 39.98 -30.77 -8.86
CA VAL A 30 39.81 -29.86 -9.98
C VAL A 30 39.69 -28.47 -9.37
N THR A 31 40.83 -27.77 -9.32
CA THR A 31 40.90 -26.34 -9.01
C THR A 31 40.18 -25.56 -10.10
N CYS A 32 38.91 -25.22 -9.86
CA CYS A 32 38.26 -24.11 -10.56
C CYS A 32 38.98 -22.81 -10.14
N LYS A 33 39.93 -22.38 -10.98
CA LYS A 33 40.47 -21.02 -10.94
C LYS A 33 39.31 -20.04 -11.02
N SER A 34 39.05 -19.32 -9.93
CA SER A 34 38.21 -18.13 -9.98
C SER A 34 38.89 -17.14 -10.92
N ILE A 35 38.13 -16.67 -11.92
CA ILE A 35 38.55 -15.57 -12.77
C ILE A 35 38.41 -14.31 -11.92
N LEU A 36 39.48 -14.02 -11.19
CA LEU A 36 39.79 -12.70 -10.66
C LEU A 36 40.03 -11.79 -11.87
N LEU A 37 38.99 -11.08 -12.30
CA LEU A 37 39.16 -9.93 -13.18
C LEU A 37 39.84 -8.83 -12.36
N HIS A 38 41.03 -8.45 -12.85
CA HIS A 38 41.91 -7.40 -12.36
C HIS A 38 41.15 -6.13 -11.99
N ALA A 39 40.97 -5.90 -10.69
CA ALA A 39 40.95 -4.55 -10.15
C ALA A 39 42.37 -3.97 -10.26
N PRO A 40 42.56 -2.70 -10.64
CA PRO A 40 43.87 -2.08 -10.55
C PRO A 40 44.23 -1.89 -9.07
N GLN A 41 45.00 -2.83 -8.53
CA GLN A 41 45.73 -2.65 -7.28
C GLN A 41 46.91 -1.71 -7.54
N GLN A 42 46.68 -0.42 -7.28
CA GLN A 42 47.68 0.49 -6.73
C GLN A 42 46.95 1.69 -6.14
N ALA A 43 46.44 1.50 -4.91
CA ALA A 43 46.14 2.59 -4.00
C ALA A 43 46.85 2.27 -2.68
N THR A 44 48.08 2.75 -2.60
CA THR A 44 48.83 2.92 -1.36
C THR A 44 47.99 3.69 -0.34
N ALA A 45 48.18 3.37 0.93
CA ALA A 45 47.55 4.03 2.07
C ALA A 45 47.65 5.55 1.96
N ALA A 46 46.54 6.19 1.56
CA ALA A 46 46.42 7.63 1.45
C ALA A 46 45.01 8.03 1.88
N SER A 47 44.96 8.78 2.97
CA SER A 47 43.94 9.76 3.37
C SER A 47 42.46 9.39 3.16
N THR A 48 41.72 9.40 4.27
CA THR A 48 40.25 9.47 4.36
C THR A 48 39.70 10.77 3.72
N ALA A 49 39.93 10.96 2.43
CA ALA A 49 39.34 12.07 1.69
C ALA A 49 37.90 11.68 1.34
N MET A 50 36.94 12.50 1.78
CA MET A 50 35.56 12.46 1.31
C MET A 50 35.55 12.27 -0.22
N LEU A 51 34.74 11.35 -0.75
CA LEU A 51 34.58 11.25 -2.20
C LEU A 51 34.14 12.64 -2.72
N PRO A 52 34.85 13.23 -3.70
CA PRO A 52 34.40 14.47 -4.31
C PRO A 52 32.97 14.30 -4.82
N ARG A 53 32.09 15.30 -4.61
CA ARG A 53 30.65 15.25 -4.94
C ARG A 53 30.32 14.73 -6.35
N LYS A 54 31.22 14.95 -7.33
CA LYS A 54 31.07 14.45 -8.71
C LYS A 54 31.21 12.93 -8.80
N GLN A 55 32.05 12.32 -7.97
CA GLN A 55 32.39 10.90 -8.04
C GLN A 55 31.19 9.98 -7.78
N PHE A 56 30.20 10.37 -6.95
CA PHE A 56 29.01 9.54 -6.72
C PHE A 56 28.13 9.40 -7.98
N ALA A 57 27.78 10.53 -8.60
CA ALA A 57 27.01 10.50 -9.85
C ALA A 57 27.83 9.87 -10.98
N ASP A 58 29.14 10.14 -11.06
CA ASP A 58 30.02 9.55 -12.06
C ASP A 58 30.10 8.02 -11.93
N LEU A 59 30.11 7.47 -10.71
CA LEU A 59 30.09 6.02 -10.49
C LEU A 59 28.78 5.38 -10.95
N ILE A 60 27.63 6.02 -10.69
CA ILE A 60 26.34 5.57 -11.21
C ILE A 60 26.33 5.70 -12.73
N ASN A 61 26.92 6.77 -13.27
CA ASN A 61 27.05 6.99 -14.71
C ASN A 61 27.86 5.89 -15.40
N VAL A 62 28.98 5.49 -14.81
CA VAL A 62 29.78 4.37 -15.30
C VAL A 62 29.00 3.06 -15.20
N TYR A 63 28.27 2.84 -14.10
CA TYR A 63 27.51 1.61 -13.91
C TYR A 63 26.36 1.47 -14.91
N PHE A 64 25.55 2.51 -15.16
CA PHE A 64 24.40 2.38 -16.05
C PHE A 64 24.79 2.09 -17.50
N ASN A 65 25.99 2.50 -17.93
CA ASN A 65 26.53 2.21 -19.26
C ASN A 65 26.89 0.72 -19.46
N ARG A 66 26.76 -0.12 -18.43
CA ARG A 66 26.95 -1.58 -18.56
C ARG A 66 25.75 -2.20 -19.27
N SER A 67 25.89 -2.41 -20.57
CA SER A 67 24.89 -3.09 -21.40
C SER A 67 24.64 -4.53 -20.94
N LYS A 68 23.40 -4.98 -21.06
CA LYS A 68 23.02 -6.39 -20.86
C LYS A 68 23.69 -7.35 -21.86
N ASP A 69 24.14 -6.84 -23.01
CA ASP A 69 24.79 -7.65 -24.04
C ASP A 69 26.25 -7.97 -23.68
N GLU A 70 26.88 -7.17 -22.82
CA GLU A 70 28.29 -7.28 -22.45
C GLU A 70 28.49 -7.74 -21.00
N PHE A 71 27.53 -7.45 -20.12
CA PHE A 71 27.66 -7.68 -18.68
C PHE A 71 26.48 -8.50 -18.13
N LEU A 72 26.81 -9.56 -17.38
CA LEU A 72 25.82 -10.34 -16.63
C LEU A 72 25.04 -9.50 -15.61
N ILE A 73 25.72 -8.52 -15.01
CA ILE A 73 25.12 -7.53 -14.13
C ILE A 73 25.05 -6.23 -14.92
N SER A 74 23.94 -6.03 -15.62
CA SER A 74 23.68 -4.82 -16.39
C SER A 74 23.35 -3.64 -15.47
N GLY A 75 23.58 -2.43 -15.96
CA GLY A 75 23.24 -1.20 -15.24
C GLY A 75 22.05 -0.45 -15.83
N GLU A 76 21.38 -0.99 -16.85
CA GLU A 76 20.30 -0.30 -17.58
C GLU A 76 19.17 0.21 -16.66
N HIS A 77 18.90 -0.52 -15.58
CA HIS A 77 17.90 -0.15 -14.57
C HIS A 77 18.27 1.11 -13.75
N TYR A 78 19.51 1.60 -13.84
CA TYR A 78 19.95 2.85 -13.21
C TYR A 78 19.84 4.08 -14.11
N ILE A 79 19.45 3.94 -15.39
CA ILE A 79 19.35 5.06 -16.34
C ILE A 79 18.50 6.22 -15.79
N PRO A 80 17.30 6.01 -15.23
CA PRO A 80 16.46 7.12 -14.76
C PRO A 80 17.10 7.87 -13.58
N LEU A 81 17.72 7.14 -12.65
CA LEU A 81 18.45 7.76 -11.55
C LEU A 81 19.69 8.53 -12.06
N ALA A 82 20.42 7.98 -13.02
CA ALA A 82 21.58 8.65 -13.59
C ALA A 82 21.22 9.97 -14.26
N HIS A 83 20.17 9.97 -15.09
CA HIS A 83 19.64 11.19 -15.69
C HIS A 83 19.13 12.19 -14.64
N PHE A 84 18.55 11.71 -13.55
CA PHE A 84 18.11 12.54 -12.43
C PHE A 84 19.27 13.23 -11.70
N LEU A 85 20.41 12.56 -11.59
CA LEU A 85 21.60 13.10 -10.93
C LEU A 85 22.45 14.00 -11.84
N ASP A 86 22.23 13.95 -13.16
CA ASP A 86 22.95 14.76 -14.14
C ASP A 86 22.58 16.26 -14.01
N PRO A 87 23.55 17.13 -13.66
CA PRO A 87 23.30 18.56 -13.58
C PRO A 87 22.94 19.22 -14.93
N GLN A 88 23.23 18.58 -16.08
CA GLN A 88 22.95 19.12 -17.42
C GLN A 88 21.64 18.58 -18.03
N GLY A 89 21.16 17.42 -17.56
CA GLY A 89 20.03 16.71 -18.14
C GLY A 89 18.66 17.32 -17.86
N PHE A 90 18.55 18.14 -16.82
CA PHE A 90 17.34 18.91 -16.54
C PHE A 90 17.49 20.34 -17.07
N PRO A 91 16.66 20.77 -18.03
CA PRO A 91 16.70 22.16 -18.46
C PRO A 91 16.51 23.02 -17.21
N ALA A 92 17.37 24.03 -17.03
CA ALA A 92 17.23 25.08 -16.04
C ALA A 92 15.93 25.86 -16.30
N ARG A 93 14.78 25.21 -16.11
CA ARG A 93 13.45 25.76 -16.35
C ARG A 93 13.17 26.70 -15.20
N LYS A 94 12.94 27.96 -15.58
CA LYS A 94 12.64 29.12 -14.74
C LYS A 94 12.06 28.70 -13.38
N ARG A 95 12.93 28.56 -12.38
CA ARG A 95 12.55 28.55 -10.97
C ARG A 95 11.82 29.87 -10.76
N SER A 96 10.48 29.86 -10.72
CA SER A 96 9.73 31.06 -10.38
C SER A 96 10.26 31.53 -9.02
N LEU A 97 10.73 32.76 -9.00
CA LEU A 97 11.43 33.39 -7.89
C LEU A 97 10.47 33.75 -6.72
N GLU A 98 9.25 33.23 -6.76
CA GLU A 98 8.07 33.64 -6.00
C GLU A 98 7.47 32.33 -5.46
N SER A 99 7.81 31.76 -4.30
CA SER A 99 8.20 32.31 -3.01
C SER A 99 9.35 31.49 -2.42
N ARG A 100 10.48 32.14 -2.12
CA ARG A 100 11.59 31.56 -1.36
C ARG A 100 11.20 31.36 0.10
N ILE A 101 10.35 30.39 0.38
CA ILE A 101 10.17 29.94 1.77
C ILE A 101 11.34 29.00 2.04
N GLU A 102 12.32 29.48 2.81
CA GLU A 102 13.41 28.65 3.33
C GLU A 102 12.79 27.61 4.28
N ARG A 103 12.39 26.46 3.74
CA ARG A 103 11.90 25.33 4.52
C ARG A 103 13.01 24.30 4.67
N PRO A 104 13.21 23.73 5.88
CA PRO A 104 14.12 22.62 6.05
C PRO A 104 13.58 21.40 5.31
N VAL A 105 14.40 20.84 4.43
CA VAL A 105 14.08 19.63 3.66
C VAL A 105 14.86 18.41 4.14
N VAL A 106 15.96 18.66 4.87
CA VAL A 106 16.79 17.65 5.52
C VAL A 106 16.96 17.99 7.00
N PHE A 107 16.83 16.97 7.85
CA PHE A 107 17.02 17.07 9.30
C PHE A 107 18.03 16.01 9.72
N VAL A 108 18.94 16.34 10.64
CA VAL A 108 19.90 15.37 11.17
C VAL A 108 19.77 15.32 12.68
N HIS A 109 19.40 14.16 13.18
CA HIS A 109 19.40 13.84 14.61
C HIS A 109 20.76 13.27 14.96
N VAL A 110 21.55 14.04 15.69
CA VAL A 110 22.86 13.66 16.21
C VAL A 110 22.67 13.20 17.64
N ASN A 111 22.92 11.91 17.86
CA ASN A 111 22.89 11.28 19.18
C ASN A 111 24.32 10.96 19.59
N ASN A 112 24.71 11.36 20.79
CA ASN A 112 26.05 11.13 21.32
C ASN A 112 25.92 10.58 22.74
N GLU A 113 26.72 9.56 23.07
CA GLU A 113 26.78 8.97 24.41
C GLU A 113 27.05 10.00 25.51
N LYS A 114 27.81 11.07 25.19
CA LYS A 114 28.24 12.08 26.18
C LYS A 114 27.29 13.28 26.30
N GLU A 115 26.33 13.42 25.39
CA GLU A 115 25.41 14.56 25.39
C GLU A 115 24.04 14.14 25.95
N PRO A 116 23.48 14.89 26.92
CA PRO A 116 22.20 14.52 27.52
C PRO A 116 21.01 14.73 26.57
N LYS A 117 21.20 15.52 25.51
CA LYS A 117 20.17 15.92 24.56
C LYS A 117 20.55 15.60 23.12
N THR A 118 19.57 15.20 22.31
CA THR A 118 19.72 14.98 20.87
C THR A 118 19.77 16.34 20.20
N ARG A 119 20.80 16.55 19.41
CA ARG A 119 20.93 17.75 18.59
C ARG A 119 20.26 17.52 17.25
N VAL A 120 19.40 18.44 16.85
CA VAL A 120 18.64 18.37 15.60
C VAL A 120 19.11 19.51 14.70
N LEU A 121 19.90 19.15 13.68
CA LEU A 121 20.40 20.08 12.67
C LEU A 121 19.39 20.18 11.52
N LYS A 122 19.10 21.39 11.05
CA LYS A 122 18.14 21.63 9.95
C LYS A 122 18.85 22.21 8.73
N TYR A 123 18.56 21.67 7.55
CA TYR A 123 19.12 22.13 6.30
C TYR A 123 18.01 22.46 5.29
N ASP A 124 18.07 23.66 4.75
CA ASP A 124 17.14 24.15 3.74
C ASP A 124 17.39 23.52 2.35
N ALA A 125 16.44 23.74 1.43
CA ALA A 125 16.60 23.31 0.05
C ALA A 125 17.71 24.07 -0.72
N PHE A 126 18.13 25.25 -0.25
CA PHE A 126 18.90 26.25 -1.00
C PHE A 126 20.22 26.57 -0.31
N GLY A 127 21.25 25.77 -0.58
CA GLY A 127 22.60 25.96 0.00
C GLY A 127 22.84 25.17 1.28
N GLY A 128 21.79 24.60 1.90
CA GLY A 128 21.92 23.60 2.95
C GLY A 128 22.81 22.41 2.56
N SER A 129 22.81 22.00 1.29
CA SER A 129 23.68 20.95 0.74
C SER A 129 25.18 21.25 0.92
N ALA A 130 25.57 22.52 0.78
CA ALA A 130 26.95 22.94 0.92
C ALA A 130 27.39 22.91 2.39
N ILE A 131 26.51 23.35 3.30
CA ILE A 131 26.76 23.35 4.75
C ILE A 131 26.81 21.91 5.28
N PHE A 132 25.88 21.05 4.83
CA PHE A 132 25.82 19.65 5.23
C PHE A 132 27.12 18.89 4.94
N SER A 133 27.83 19.24 3.86
CA SER A 133 29.11 18.61 3.53
C SER A 133 30.21 18.82 4.58
N ASN A 134 30.03 19.79 5.48
CA ASN A 134 30.94 20.04 6.59
C ASN A 134 30.57 19.25 7.86
N LEU A 135 29.44 18.54 7.86
CA LEU A 135 29.02 17.72 8.97
C LEU A 135 30.00 16.54 9.15
N ALA A 136 30.54 16.40 10.35
CA ALA A 136 31.39 15.27 10.70
C ALA A 136 30.59 13.95 10.63
N PRO A 137 31.19 12.84 10.16
CA PRO A 137 30.55 11.53 10.23
C PRO A 137 30.42 11.05 11.68
N PRO A 138 29.43 10.20 12.01
CA PRO A 138 29.28 9.65 13.36
C PRO A 138 30.49 8.78 13.70
N ASP A 139 30.99 8.88 14.93
CA ASP A 139 32.10 8.11 15.51
C ASP A 139 31.60 6.95 16.40
N LEU A 140 32.51 6.21 17.04
CA LEU A 140 32.16 5.06 17.89
C LEU A 140 31.14 5.37 19.01
N HIS A 141 31.03 6.63 19.42
CA HIS A 141 30.18 7.08 20.53
C HIS A 141 28.97 7.88 20.05
N SER A 142 28.68 7.87 18.74
CA SER A 142 27.59 8.63 18.17
C SER A 142 26.85 7.89 17.06
N SER A 143 25.58 8.25 16.89
CA SER A 143 24.75 7.84 15.78
C SER A 143 24.04 9.03 15.16
N HIS A 144 23.99 9.05 13.83
CA HIS A 144 23.30 10.09 13.07
C HIS A 144 22.09 9.50 12.36
N ILE A 145 20.94 10.15 12.48
CA ILE A 145 19.74 9.78 11.71
C ILE A 145 19.35 10.96 10.84
N VAL A 146 19.50 10.77 9.54
CA VAL A 146 19.25 11.79 8.51
C VAL A 146 17.84 11.58 7.96
N PHE A 147 16.96 12.54 8.22
CA PHE A 147 15.65 12.62 7.61
C PHE A 147 15.70 13.50 6.37
N MET A 148 15.07 13.03 5.31
CA MET A 148 14.86 13.74 4.07
C MET A 148 13.36 13.71 3.76
N THR A 149 12.80 14.84 3.34
CA THR A 149 11.34 15.03 3.27
C THR A 149 10.88 15.37 1.86
N GLY A 150 9.84 14.70 1.38
CA GLY A 150 9.29 14.89 0.04
C GLY A 150 10.29 14.68 -1.10
N TRP A 151 9.97 15.28 -2.24
CA TRP A 151 10.78 15.36 -3.44
C TRP A 151 12.09 16.09 -3.18
N GLN A 152 13.17 15.65 -3.81
CA GLN A 152 14.51 16.17 -3.56
C GLN A 152 15.20 16.54 -4.85
N THR A 153 16.24 17.36 -4.77
CA THR A 153 17.04 17.67 -5.96
C THR A 153 18.12 16.61 -6.16
N GLY A 154 18.54 16.40 -7.41
CA GLY A 154 19.73 15.59 -7.70
C GLY A 154 21.01 16.12 -7.04
N GLU A 155 21.06 17.41 -6.66
CA GLU A 155 22.16 17.96 -5.86
C GLU A 155 22.17 17.37 -4.43
N TRP A 156 21.02 17.35 -3.75
CA TRP A 156 20.90 16.77 -2.43
C TRP A 156 21.26 15.29 -2.43
N LEU A 157 20.77 14.52 -3.41
CA LEU A 157 21.10 13.09 -3.51
C LEU A 157 22.58 12.84 -3.76
N ARG A 158 23.26 13.68 -4.57
CA ARG A 158 24.71 13.58 -4.78
C ARG A 158 25.49 13.84 -3.49
N VAL A 159 25.13 14.89 -2.76
CA VAL A 159 25.79 15.24 -1.50
C VAL A 159 25.59 14.15 -0.45
N LEU A 160 24.36 13.69 -0.27
CA LEU A 160 24.04 12.63 0.69
C LEU A 160 24.67 11.30 0.28
N GLY A 161 24.58 10.92 -1.00
CA GLY A 161 25.22 9.71 -1.53
C GLY A 161 26.74 9.70 -1.28
N ALA A 162 27.42 10.80 -1.58
CA ALA A 162 28.86 10.92 -1.40
C ALA A 162 29.27 10.99 0.08
N GLN A 163 28.62 11.84 0.87
CA GLN A 163 29.01 12.12 2.26
C GLN A 163 28.59 11.01 3.21
N CYS A 164 27.39 10.47 3.01
CA CYS A 164 26.82 9.45 3.87
C CYS A 164 27.06 8.04 3.34
N HIS A 165 27.73 7.88 2.18
CA HIS A 165 27.95 6.57 1.53
C HIS A 165 26.66 5.75 1.39
N ILE A 166 25.58 6.41 0.99
CA ILE A 166 24.27 5.76 0.83
C ILE A 166 24.31 4.91 -0.43
N ASP A 167 23.78 3.69 -0.32
CA ASP A 167 23.57 2.81 -1.46
C ASP A 167 22.64 3.49 -2.50
N PRO A 168 23.10 3.70 -3.76
CA PRO A 168 22.28 4.26 -4.83
C PRO A 168 20.93 3.56 -5.01
N GLU A 169 20.84 2.28 -4.65
CA GLU A 169 19.63 1.48 -4.71
C GLU A 169 18.51 2.04 -3.83
N LEU A 170 18.83 2.70 -2.71
CA LEU A 170 17.85 3.41 -1.89
C LEU A 170 17.15 4.49 -2.72
N PHE A 171 17.92 5.28 -3.46
CA PHE A 171 17.40 6.38 -4.26
C PHE A 171 16.62 5.87 -5.46
N ARG A 172 17.14 4.86 -6.15
CA ARG A 172 16.46 4.25 -7.30
C ARG A 172 15.09 3.71 -6.90
N ARG A 173 15.01 2.96 -5.80
CA ARG A 173 13.75 2.41 -5.31
C ARG A 173 12.78 3.49 -4.88
N HIS A 174 13.26 4.49 -4.13
CA HIS A 174 12.40 5.58 -3.70
C HIS A 174 11.89 6.38 -4.91
N LEU A 175 12.71 6.57 -5.94
CA LEU A 175 12.34 7.27 -7.17
C LEU A 175 11.85 6.34 -8.29
N SER A 176 11.34 5.15 -7.97
CA SER A 176 10.92 4.15 -8.98
C SER A 176 9.80 4.62 -9.93
N PHE A 177 9.16 5.76 -9.65
CA PHE A 177 8.19 6.38 -10.56
C PHE A 177 8.84 7.20 -11.68
N LEU A 178 10.16 7.42 -11.63
CA LEU A 178 10.92 8.01 -12.73
C LEU A 178 11.18 7.00 -13.85
N ASP A 179 11.02 5.72 -13.56
CA ASP A 179 11.27 4.65 -14.51
C ASP A 179 10.17 4.63 -15.57
N ASN A 180 10.54 4.87 -16.83
CA ASN A 180 9.64 4.74 -17.96
C ASN A 180 9.50 3.28 -18.45
N VAL A 181 10.33 2.39 -17.92
CA VAL A 181 10.42 0.98 -18.30
C VAL A 181 10.40 0.15 -17.02
N ASP A 182 9.45 -0.79 -16.94
CA ASP A 182 9.39 -1.72 -15.84
C ASP A 182 10.42 -2.85 -16.05
N PHE A 183 11.43 -2.90 -15.19
CA PHE A 183 12.40 -3.99 -15.16
C PHE A 183 11.92 -5.20 -14.33
N PHE A 184 10.79 -5.07 -13.63
CA PHE A 184 10.19 -6.10 -12.77
C PHE A 184 11.14 -6.68 -11.73
N ASP A 185 12.12 -5.88 -11.31
CA ASP A 185 13.17 -6.23 -10.35
C ASP A 185 12.79 -5.91 -8.90
N LEU A 186 11.68 -5.18 -8.70
CA LEU A 186 11.16 -4.79 -7.41
C LEU A 186 9.86 -5.58 -7.06
N PRO A 187 9.69 -6.04 -5.82
CA PRO A 187 10.65 -5.96 -4.72
C PRO A 187 11.82 -6.94 -4.92
N PRO A 188 13.04 -6.57 -4.48
CA PRO A 188 14.21 -7.44 -4.54
C PRO A 188 14.07 -8.64 -3.60
N LEU A 189 14.92 -9.66 -3.82
CA LEU A 189 15.02 -10.78 -2.89
C LEU A 189 15.45 -10.31 -1.49
N PRO A 190 14.86 -10.85 -0.41
CA PRO A 190 15.19 -10.41 0.94
C PRO A 190 16.67 -10.58 1.32
N SER A 191 17.34 -11.62 0.78
CA SER A 191 18.77 -11.88 0.98
C SER A 191 19.70 -10.83 0.35
N LYS A 192 19.17 -9.95 -0.51
CA LYS A 192 19.90 -8.88 -1.20
C LYS A 192 19.43 -7.48 -0.79
N CYS A 193 18.51 -7.39 0.16
CA CYS A 193 17.79 -6.16 0.51
C CYS A 193 17.54 -6.04 2.03
N PHE A 194 18.47 -6.49 2.86
CA PHE A 194 18.28 -6.41 4.31
C PHE A 194 18.54 -4.99 4.86
N SER A 195 19.35 -4.18 4.17
CA SER A 195 19.78 -2.85 4.62
C SER A 195 18.86 -1.71 4.20
N ILE A 196 17.89 -1.95 3.32
CA ILE A 196 16.95 -0.95 2.79
C ILE A 196 15.53 -1.42 3.04
N TRP A 197 14.77 -0.66 3.82
CA TRP A 197 13.36 -0.94 4.10
C TRP A 197 12.49 0.09 3.42
N ARG A 198 11.30 -0.33 3.00
CA ARG A 198 10.26 0.55 2.47
C ARG A 198 8.98 0.28 3.23
N LEU A 199 8.57 1.26 4.02
CA LEU A 199 7.38 1.19 4.85
C LEU A 199 6.30 2.07 4.22
N ARG A 200 5.08 1.54 4.12
CA ARG A 200 3.92 2.28 3.60
C ARG A 200 3.24 3.03 4.74
N VAL A 201 2.82 4.25 4.44
CA VAL A 201 2.06 5.11 5.33
C VAL A 201 0.78 5.55 4.64
N THR A 202 -0.34 5.39 5.33
CA THR A 202 -1.68 5.68 4.82
C THR A 202 -2.32 6.82 5.59
N THR A 203 -2.75 7.86 4.88
CA THR A 203 -3.45 9.01 5.46
C THR A 203 -4.90 8.98 5.01
N ILE A 204 -5.83 8.87 5.95
CA ILE A 204 -7.27 8.98 5.69
C ILE A 204 -7.63 10.45 5.58
N CYS A 205 -8.41 10.79 4.55
CA CYS A 205 -8.76 12.16 4.22
C CYS A 205 -10.28 12.29 4.06
N ASN A 206 -10.83 13.37 4.59
CA ASN A 206 -12.22 13.77 4.39
C ASN A 206 -12.31 14.87 3.34
N ARG A 207 -13.22 14.71 2.41
CA ARG A 207 -13.58 15.73 1.43
C ARG A 207 -14.45 16.78 2.12
N GLN A 208 -14.23 18.03 1.74
CA GLN A 208 -15.11 19.12 2.14
C GLN A 208 -16.41 19.12 1.33
N VAL A 209 -16.36 18.61 0.09
CA VAL A 209 -17.50 18.46 -0.81
C VAL A 209 -17.64 16.99 -1.16
N GLU A 210 -18.80 16.43 -0.83
CA GLU A 210 -19.14 15.05 -1.15
C GLU A 210 -19.23 14.83 -2.66
N LEU A 211 -18.71 13.71 -3.13
CA LEU A 211 -18.83 13.28 -4.51
C LEU A 211 -20.18 12.62 -4.78
N SER A 212 -20.65 12.68 -6.03
CA SER A 212 -21.71 11.78 -6.47
C SER A 212 -21.19 10.34 -6.58
N ARG A 213 -22.07 9.34 -6.47
CA ARG A 213 -21.68 7.92 -6.66
C ARG A 213 -21.00 7.65 -7.99
N GLN A 214 -21.45 8.32 -9.06
CA GLN A 214 -20.82 8.22 -10.37
C GLN A 214 -19.40 8.79 -10.36
N ALA A 215 -19.18 9.92 -9.67
CA ALA A 215 -17.84 10.49 -9.52
C ALA A 215 -16.94 9.62 -8.63
N VAL A 216 -17.48 8.92 -7.63
CA VAL A 216 -16.72 7.91 -6.87
C VAL A 216 -16.29 6.77 -7.78
N LYS A 217 -17.20 6.21 -8.58
CA LYS A 217 -16.87 5.14 -9.54
C LYS A 217 -15.78 5.59 -10.52
N GLN A 218 -15.96 6.75 -11.13
CA GLN A 218 -14.94 7.34 -12.02
C GLN A 218 -13.61 7.59 -11.29
N GLY A 219 -13.66 8.02 -10.03
CA GLY A 219 -12.47 8.21 -9.20
C GLY A 219 -11.72 6.91 -8.93
N ARG A 220 -12.43 5.80 -8.70
CA ARG A 220 -11.84 4.46 -8.56
C ARG A 220 -11.24 3.94 -9.88
N ASP A 221 -11.85 4.28 -11.01
CA ASP A 221 -11.38 3.84 -12.34
C ASP A 221 -10.14 4.64 -12.82
N THR A 222 -9.95 5.86 -12.32
CA THR A 222 -8.89 6.79 -12.78
C THR A 222 -7.80 7.05 -11.74
N ASP A 223 -7.82 6.35 -10.61
CA ASP A 223 -6.94 6.61 -9.48
C ASP A 223 -5.44 6.52 -9.84
N LEU A 224 -5.06 5.49 -10.60
CA LEU A 224 -3.69 5.28 -11.07
C LEU A 224 -3.23 6.37 -12.05
N GLU A 225 -4.11 6.78 -12.97
CA GLU A 225 -3.79 7.79 -13.99
C GLU A 225 -3.53 9.16 -13.36
N VAL A 226 -4.34 9.51 -12.35
CA VAL A 226 -4.18 10.73 -11.56
C VAL A 226 -2.81 10.75 -10.89
N VAL A 227 -2.43 9.65 -10.22
CA VAL A 227 -1.15 9.59 -9.50
C VAL A 227 0.02 9.67 -10.48
N LYS A 228 -0.04 8.97 -11.62
CA LYS A 228 1.00 9.07 -12.66
C LYS A 228 1.14 10.49 -13.21
N ARG A 229 0.02 11.17 -13.47
CA ARG A 229 0.04 12.58 -13.91
C ARG A 229 0.72 13.46 -12.88
N TYR A 230 0.32 13.33 -11.61
CA TYR A 230 0.93 14.07 -10.51
C TYR A 230 2.44 13.84 -10.40
N GLN A 231 2.88 12.58 -10.46
CA GLN A 231 4.30 12.21 -10.40
C GLN A 231 5.10 12.76 -11.59
N ASN A 232 4.50 12.78 -12.79
CA ASN A 232 5.11 13.39 -13.97
C ASN A 232 5.25 14.91 -13.82
N GLU A 233 4.23 15.59 -13.29
CA GLU A 233 4.28 17.02 -12.98
C GLU A 233 5.32 17.33 -11.89
N LEU A 234 5.40 16.48 -10.87
CA LEU A 234 6.40 16.56 -9.81
C LEU A 234 7.82 16.39 -10.37
N ASN A 235 8.04 15.44 -11.27
CA ASN A 235 9.34 15.28 -11.93
C ASN A 235 9.67 16.51 -12.82
N ALA A 236 8.68 17.07 -13.49
CA ALA A 236 8.87 18.19 -14.41
C ALA A 236 9.08 19.55 -13.71
N SER A 237 8.44 19.76 -12.55
CA SER A 237 8.32 21.08 -11.91
C SER A 237 8.38 21.06 -10.37
N GLY A 238 8.62 19.90 -9.76
CA GLY A 238 8.62 19.72 -8.31
C GLY A 238 9.67 20.57 -7.61
N VAL A 239 9.24 21.21 -6.52
CA VAL A 239 10.13 21.93 -5.61
C VAL A 239 10.65 20.96 -4.56
N ALA A 240 11.90 21.14 -4.11
CA ALA A 240 12.44 20.33 -3.01
C ALA A 240 11.55 20.44 -1.77
N GLY A 241 11.29 19.31 -1.12
CA GLY A 241 10.31 19.19 -0.06
C GLY A 241 8.89 18.86 -0.53
N SER A 242 8.54 18.96 -1.81
CA SER A 242 7.16 18.69 -2.26
C SER A 242 6.73 17.26 -1.95
N SER A 243 5.57 17.03 -1.36
CA SER A 243 5.13 15.68 -1.01
C SER A 243 5.01 14.76 -2.25
N ILE A 244 5.47 13.52 -2.15
CA ILE A 244 5.30 12.49 -3.19
C ILE A 244 4.06 11.66 -2.84
N ILE A 245 3.17 11.40 -3.80
CA ILE A 245 2.00 10.53 -3.61
C ILE A 245 2.23 9.22 -4.39
N ARG A 246 2.06 8.08 -3.72
CA ARG A 246 2.25 6.73 -4.32
C ARG A 246 0.94 6.12 -4.77
N ARG A 247 -0.11 6.36 -4.01
CA ARG A 247 -1.47 5.92 -4.35
C ARG A 247 -2.49 6.89 -3.79
N TYR A 248 -3.57 7.03 -4.54
CA TYR A 248 -4.78 7.74 -4.19
C TYR A 248 -5.91 6.72 -4.29
N ALA A 249 -6.78 6.61 -3.28
CA ALA A 249 -7.90 5.67 -3.33
C ALA A 249 -9.20 6.34 -2.88
N VAL A 250 -10.23 6.24 -3.70
CA VAL A 250 -11.55 6.85 -3.42
C VAL A 250 -12.49 5.79 -2.86
N HIS A 251 -12.79 5.90 -1.56
CA HIS A 251 -13.56 4.89 -0.86
C HIS A 251 -15.06 5.13 -0.96
N ASN A 252 -15.50 6.35 -0.72
CA ASN A 252 -16.91 6.73 -0.78
C ASN A 252 -17.05 8.22 -1.13
N GLU A 253 -18.27 8.74 -1.01
CA GLU A 253 -18.62 10.12 -1.33
C GLU A 253 -17.80 11.15 -0.54
N ALA A 254 -17.43 10.85 0.71
CA ALA A 254 -16.75 11.77 1.61
C ALA A 254 -15.28 11.42 1.89
N VAL A 255 -14.85 10.18 1.69
CA VAL A 255 -13.56 9.68 2.19
C VAL A 255 -12.68 9.18 1.06
N PHE A 256 -11.40 9.55 1.11
CA PHE A 256 -10.33 9.01 0.29
C PHE A 256 -9.07 8.77 1.13
N THR A 257 -8.13 7.98 0.62
CA THR A 257 -6.82 7.81 1.26
C THR A 257 -5.69 8.23 0.34
N LEU A 258 -4.60 8.68 0.97
CA LEU A 258 -3.31 8.91 0.33
C LEU A 258 -2.29 7.98 0.93
N GLU A 259 -1.50 7.38 0.05
CA GLU A 259 -0.46 6.42 0.41
C GLU A 259 0.89 6.94 -0.03
N GLN A 260 1.84 6.86 0.91
CA GLN A 260 3.16 7.46 0.83
C GLN A 260 4.17 6.53 1.50
N ASP A 261 5.40 6.51 1.02
CA ASP A 261 6.44 5.62 1.48
C ASP A 261 7.45 6.31 2.40
N ILE A 262 7.99 5.54 3.33
CA ILE A 262 9.19 5.83 4.12
C ILE A 262 10.26 4.83 3.68
N SER A 263 11.35 5.33 3.11
CA SER A 263 12.52 4.51 2.79
C SER A 263 13.58 4.66 3.87
N ILE A 264 14.00 3.56 4.48
CA ILE A 264 15.00 3.53 5.54
C ILE A 264 16.23 2.80 5.02
N SER A 265 17.42 3.29 5.34
CA SER A 265 18.63 2.47 5.25
C SER A 265 19.57 2.68 6.41
N VAL A 266 20.34 1.65 6.74
CA VAL A 266 21.23 1.63 7.91
C VAL A 266 22.64 1.27 7.48
N HIS A 267 23.62 2.08 7.89
CA HIS A 267 25.01 1.93 7.49
C HIS A 267 25.92 2.07 8.70
N ARG A 268 26.66 1.01 9.03
CA ARG A 268 27.75 1.10 10.00
C ARG A 268 28.95 1.80 9.37
N LYS A 269 29.57 2.72 10.10
CA LYS A 269 30.76 3.45 9.67
C LYS A 269 32.03 2.75 10.14
N LYS A 270 33.11 2.89 9.36
CA LYS A 270 34.41 2.27 9.66
C LYS A 270 35.02 2.74 10.97
N ASN A 271 34.66 3.93 11.44
CA ASN A 271 35.09 4.52 12.70
C ASN A 271 34.24 4.06 13.91
N GLY A 272 33.32 3.10 13.73
CA GLY A 272 32.57 2.45 14.80
C GLY A 272 31.14 2.93 14.98
N GLY A 273 30.84 4.17 14.58
CA GLY A 273 29.49 4.75 14.62
C GLY A 273 28.55 4.18 13.57
N TRP A 274 27.32 4.67 13.54
CA TRP A 274 26.38 4.31 12.48
C TRP A 274 25.50 5.48 12.03
N LEU A 275 25.05 5.37 10.79
CA LEU A 275 24.19 6.34 10.15
C LEU A 275 22.92 5.68 9.64
N GLY A 276 21.78 6.22 10.07
CA GLY A 276 20.47 5.95 9.53
C GLY A 276 20.08 6.99 8.50
N MET A 277 19.55 6.56 7.36
CA MET A 277 18.90 7.43 6.38
C MET A 277 17.41 7.12 6.36
N VAL A 278 16.57 8.15 6.45
CA VAL A 278 15.12 8.07 6.37
C VAL A 278 14.65 9.05 5.31
N TRP A 279 14.08 8.55 4.22
CA TRP A 279 13.45 9.37 3.20
C TRP A 279 11.94 9.21 3.26
N LEU A 280 11.26 10.29 3.67
CA LEU A 280 9.82 10.40 3.72
C LEU A 280 9.31 10.97 2.40
N ASP A 281 8.32 10.32 1.80
CA ASP A 281 7.50 10.93 0.74
C ASP A 281 6.74 12.16 1.24
N ILE A 282 6.43 12.21 2.54
CA ILE A 282 5.72 13.33 3.15
C ILE A 282 6.68 14.49 3.36
N GLY A 283 6.39 15.64 2.76
CA GLY A 283 7.17 16.86 2.89
C GLY A 283 6.29 18.08 3.13
N SER A 284 6.26 19.04 2.21
CA SER A 284 5.41 20.23 2.30
C SER A 284 3.94 19.88 2.12
N SER A 285 3.07 20.83 2.47
CA SER A 285 1.63 20.69 2.22
C SER A 285 1.38 20.39 0.74
N LEU A 286 0.39 19.55 0.47
CA LEU A 286 0.01 19.16 -0.89
C LEU A 286 -0.52 20.35 -1.71
N GLU A 287 -0.91 21.43 -1.05
CA GLU A 287 -1.28 22.70 -1.69
C GLU A 287 -0.09 23.42 -2.33
N ASP A 288 1.12 23.19 -1.82
CA ASP A 288 2.36 23.79 -2.33
C ASP A 288 2.96 22.99 -3.51
N GLY A 289 2.44 21.79 -3.75
CA GLY A 289 2.90 20.88 -4.80
C GLY A 289 2.13 21.02 -6.11
N PRO A 290 2.37 20.11 -7.07
CA PRO A 290 1.56 20.01 -8.29
C PRO A 290 0.08 19.80 -7.97
N SER A 291 -0.79 20.19 -8.89
CA SER A 291 -2.24 20.06 -8.68
C SER A 291 -2.67 18.59 -8.64
N GLY A 292 -3.57 18.25 -7.72
CA GLY A 292 -4.15 16.91 -7.61
C GLY A 292 -5.57 16.96 -7.04
N PRO A 293 -6.36 15.88 -7.15
CA PRO A 293 -7.75 15.84 -6.68
C PRO A 293 -7.91 15.81 -5.16
N TRP A 294 -6.79 15.81 -4.44
CA TRP A 294 -6.72 16.02 -2.99
C TRP A 294 -6.62 17.50 -2.61
N ASN A 295 -6.34 18.40 -3.57
CA ASN A 295 -6.33 19.84 -3.37
C ASN A 295 -7.74 20.40 -3.62
N ASN A 296 -8.52 20.59 -2.55
CA ASN A 296 -9.83 21.23 -2.64
C ASN A 296 -9.67 22.76 -2.67
N HIS A 297 -9.46 23.34 -3.85
CA HIS A 297 -9.37 24.80 -4.05
C HIS A 297 -10.73 25.52 -3.99
N ASN A 298 -11.61 25.14 -3.07
CA ASN A 298 -12.73 26.02 -2.74
C ASN A 298 -12.24 27.00 -1.68
N ASN A 299 -11.87 28.20 -2.13
CA ASN A 299 -11.51 29.40 -1.36
C ASN A 299 -12.67 29.90 -0.46
N SER A 300 -13.32 29.01 0.28
CA SER A 300 -14.26 29.39 1.32
C SER A 300 -13.46 29.65 2.60
N PRO A 301 -13.41 30.89 3.10
CA PRO A 301 -12.74 31.23 4.36
C PRO A 301 -13.38 30.55 5.60
N ARG A 302 -14.42 29.72 5.42
CA ARG A 302 -15.14 28.99 6.48
C ARG A 302 -14.70 27.53 6.68
N ALA A 303 -13.87 26.94 5.82
CA ALA A 303 -13.39 25.57 6.02
C ALA A 303 -12.16 25.55 6.94
N ALA A 304 -12.37 25.67 8.24
CA ALA A 304 -11.30 25.76 9.25
C ALA A 304 -10.63 24.40 9.56
N THR A 305 -11.10 23.29 9.00
CA THR A 305 -10.63 21.94 9.31
C THR A 305 -9.85 21.33 8.15
N SER A 306 -8.62 20.90 8.43
CA SER A 306 -7.77 20.14 7.52
C SER A 306 -8.52 18.92 6.96
N ALA A 307 -8.40 18.68 5.65
CA ALA A 307 -8.93 17.48 5.01
C ALA A 307 -8.24 16.20 5.51
N PHE A 308 -7.04 16.30 6.10
CA PHE A 308 -6.24 15.17 6.55
C PHE A 308 -6.57 14.82 8.00
N LEU A 309 -7.00 13.57 8.24
CA LEU A 309 -7.24 13.11 9.61
C LEU A 309 -5.90 12.93 10.35
N PRO A 310 -5.83 13.30 11.64
CA PRO A 310 -4.62 13.14 12.43
C PRO A 310 -4.31 11.66 12.66
N ARG A 311 -3.02 11.31 12.63
CA ARG A 311 -2.59 9.99 13.07
C ARG A 311 -2.68 9.87 14.58
N VAL A 312 -3.54 8.98 15.05
CA VAL A 312 -3.69 8.68 16.47
C VAL A 312 -2.74 7.56 16.82
N GLN A 313 -1.69 7.91 17.57
CA GLN A 313 -0.76 6.95 18.16
C GLN A 313 -1.19 6.72 19.60
N GLN A 314 -1.61 5.49 19.92
CA GLN A 314 -1.96 5.14 21.30
C GLN A 314 -0.68 4.88 22.10
N LYS A 315 -0.37 5.80 23.02
CA LYS A 315 0.72 5.63 23.99
C LYS A 315 0.14 5.66 25.40
N PRO A 316 0.43 4.65 26.26
CA PRO A 316 -0.06 4.63 27.63
C PRO A 316 0.28 5.92 28.37
N ASN A 317 -0.71 6.50 29.05
CA ASN A 317 -0.58 7.73 29.83
C ASN A 317 -0.10 8.97 29.07
N ALA A 318 -0.10 9.00 27.73
CA ALA A 318 0.38 10.14 26.96
C ALA A 318 -0.39 11.45 27.22
N ALA A 319 -1.67 11.35 27.60
CA ALA A 319 -2.48 12.51 28.00
C ALA A 319 -2.08 13.07 29.38
N LEU A 320 -1.48 12.24 30.25
CA LEU A 320 -1.02 12.62 31.59
C LEU A 320 0.43 13.08 31.57
N TYR A 321 1.25 12.44 30.73
CA TYR A 321 2.68 12.69 30.57
C TYR A 321 2.98 12.87 29.07
N PRO A 322 2.69 14.06 28.51
CA PRO A 322 3.02 14.35 27.12
C PRO A 322 4.55 14.29 26.95
N PRO A 323 5.06 13.89 25.76
CA PRO A 323 6.49 13.91 25.48
C PRO A 323 7.06 15.32 25.66
N ASP A 324 8.21 15.42 26.31
CA ASP A 324 8.85 16.70 26.57
C ASP A 324 9.67 17.16 25.36
N LEU A 325 9.24 18.27 24.74
CA LEU A 325 9.97 18.86 23.61
C LEU A 325 11.34 19.42 24.03
N GLU A 326 11.57 19.67 25.33
CA GLU A 326 12.86 20.14 25.84
C GLU A 326 13.97 19.10 25.68
N ASP A 327 13.65 17.85 25.42
CA ASP A 327 14.65 16.82 25.15
C ASP A 327 15.41 17.08 23.85
N LEU A 328 14.88 17.86 22.90
CA LEU A 328 15.53 18.16 21.63
C LEU A 328 16.20 19.53 21.65
N ILE A 329 17.47 19.60 21.24
CA ILE A 329 18.18 20.86 20.98
C ILE A 329 18.17 21.12 19.48
N TYR A 330 17.41 22.12 19.03
CA TYR A 330 17.43 22.52 17.63
C TYR A 330 18.56 23.50 17.36
N GLU A 331 19.49 23.13 16.49
CA GLU A 331 20.53 24.05 16.00
C GLU A 331 20.14 24.52 14.60
N GLN A 332 20.03 25.84 14.46
CA GLN A 332 19.69 26.47 13.18
C GLN A 332 20.95 27.03 12.52
N PRO A 333 21.25 26.67 11.25
CA PRO A 333 22.35 27.30 10.52
C PRO A 333 22.09 28.76 10.09
N ARG A 334 20.87 29.32 10.23
CA ARG A 334 20.47 30.72 9.88
C ARG A 334 19.07 31.05 10.43
N ASN A 335 18.73 32.35 10.52
CA ASN A 335 17.48 32.99 10.99
C ASN A 335 16.17 32.37 10.42
N LEU A 336 15.78 31.18 10.87
CA LEU A 336 14.50 30.54 10.57
C LEU A 336 13.59 30.68 11.80
N ASP A 337 13.17 31.91 12.08
CA ASP A 337 12.57 32.31 13.36
C ASP A 337 11.14 31.78 13.63
N ARG A 338 10.55 30.90 12.81
CA ARG A 338 9.22 30.36 13.11
C ARG A 338 9.03 28.91 12.66
N ILE A 339 8.83 28.03 13.64
CA ILE A 339 8.23 26.69 13.47
C ILE A 339 6.86 26.78 12.76
N GLU A 340 6.16 27.91 12.87
CA GLU A 340 4.88 28.19 12.21
C GLU A 340 4.93 28.15 10.68
N SER A 341 6.10 28.25 10.03
CA SER A 341 6.21 28.31 8.55
C SER A 341 6.21 26.95 7.85
N VAL A 342 6.38 25.85 8.59
CA VAL A 342 6.45 24.48 8.06
C VAL A 342 5.07 23.80 8.02
N ILE A 343 4.19 24.17 8.96
CA ILE A 343 2.87 23.55 9.11
C ILE A 343 1.85 24.43 8.36
N GLY A 344 1.58 24.08 7.10
CA GLY A 344 0.46 24.66 6.36
C GLY A 344 -0.87 24.29 7.03
N ARG A 345 -1.93 25.08 6.78
CA ARG A 345 -3.29 24.81 7.30
C ARG A 345 -3.83 23.42 6.91
N HIS A 346 -3.24 22.81 5.88
CA HIS A 346 -3.57 21.50 5.35
C HIS A 346 -2.33 20.59 5.31
N SER A 347 -1.59 20.49 6.42
CA SER A 347 -0.46 19.55 6.54
C SER A 347 -0.89 18.23 7.18
N GLN A 348 -0.31 17.14 6.70
CA GLN A 348 -0.45 15.81 7.30
C GLN A 348 0.35 15.74 8.60
N SER A 349 -0.14 15.02 9.62
CA SER A 349 0.58 14.87 10.89
C SER A 349 1.98 14.25 10.72
N ALA A 350 2.18 13.45 9.66
CA ALA A 350 3.48 12.86 9.33
C ALA A 350 4.58 13.89 8.99
N THR A 351 4.21 15.12 8.62
CA THR A 351 5.17 16.23 8.39
C THR A 351 5.97 16.58 9.64
N LEU A 352 5.46 16.22 10.83
CA LEU A 352 6.10 16.47 12.12
C LEU A 352 7.16 15.42 12.48
N LEU A 353 7.19 14.27 11.78
CA LEU A 353 8.11 13.18 12.11
C LEU A 353 9.56 13.64 12.21
N PRO A 354 10.17 14.34 11.22
CA PRO A 354 11.57 14.77 11.33
C PRO A 354 11.83 15.73 12.49
N MET A 355 10.80 16.45 12.94
CA MET A 355 10.92 17.44 14.00
C MET A 355 10.79 16.83 15.38
N GLN A 356 9.90 15.84 15.55
CA GLN A 356 9.52 15.25 16.83
C GLN A 356 9.99 13.81 17.00
N TYR A 357 10.81 13.31 16.07
CA TYR A 357 11.33 11.96 16.11
C TYR A 357 12.11 11.68 17.40
N GLY A 358 11.90 10.49 17.96
CA GLY A 358 12.71 9.96 19.05
C GLY A 358 12.34 10.48 20.44
N LEU A 359 11.35 11.36 20.56
CA LEU A 359 10.83 11.85 21.86
C LEU A 359 10.28 10.72 22.75
N SER A 360 9.92 9.59 22.15
CA SER A 360 9.43 8.41 22.87
C SER A 360 10.52 7.42 23.25
N LEU A 361 11.75 7.62 22.76
CA LEU A 361 12.83 6.63 22.78
C LEU A 361 13.84 6.92 23.89
N ASP A 362 14.39 5.83 24.43
CA ASP A 362 15.53 5.86 25.32
C ASP A 362 16.82 6.13 24.55
N ARG A 363 17.43 7.29 24.79
CA ARG A 363 18.64 7.73 24.05
C ARG A 363 19.79 6.74 24.15
N ASP A 364 20.06 6.25 25.35
CA ASP A 364 21.18 5.34 25.62
C ASP A 364 21.09 4.07 24.77
N THR A 365 19.87 3.60 24.53
CA THR A 365 19.62 2.46 23.65
C THR A 365 19.60 2.88 22.18
N MET A 366 19.00 4.04 21.86
CA MET A 366 18.84 4.55 20.49
C MET A 366 20.17 4.74 19.77
N TRP A 367 21.22 5.24 20.43
CA TRP A 367 22.51 5.41 19.72
C TRP A 367 23.26 4.10 19.50
N GLN A 368 22.93 3.03 20.23
CA GLN A 368 23.59 1.73 20.10
C GLN A 368 22.87 0.79 19.13
N ASP A 369 21.53 0.85 19.10
CA ASP A 369 20.68 -0.12 18.40
C ASP A 369 19.81 0.55 17.35
N ALA A 370 20.05 0.19 16.09
CA ALA A 370 19.37 0.82 14.96
C ALA A 370 17.89 0.43 14.89
N LEU A 371 17.52 -0.82 15.21
CA LEU A 371 16.11 -1.23 15.22
C LEU A 371 15.35 -0.46 16.29
N TYR A 372 15.92 -0.37 17.48
CA TYR A 372 15.32 0.41 18.56
C TYR A 372 15.16 1.88 18.16
N ALA A 373 16.15 2.47 17.48
CA ALA A 373 16.02 3.81 16.94
C ALA A 373 14.83 3.92 15.97
N PHE A 374 14.71 3.03 14.98
CA PHE A 374 13.60 3.08 14.03
C PHE A 374 12.25 2.59 14.57
N SER A 375 12.19 2.13 15.82
CA SER A 375 10.95 1.64 16.42
C SER A 375 9.85 2.70 16.47
N ASP A 376 10.21 3.98 16.66
CA ASP A 376 9.25 5.09 16.64
C ASP A 376 8.59 5.24 15.25
N LEU A 377 9.35 5.07 14.16
CA LEU A 377 8.82 5.07 12.80
C LEU A 377 7.96 3.84 12.52
N LEU A 378 8.37 2.67 13.00
CA LEU A 378 7.58 1.44 12.85
C LEU A 378 6.26 1.52 13.62
N ASN A 379 6.26 2.08 14.83
CA ASN A 379 5.04 2.36 15.59
C ASN A 379 4.13 3.35 14.88
N PHE A 380 4.71 4.39 14.26
CA PHE A 380 3.97 5.35 13.44
C PHE A 380 3.31 4.70 12.22
N VAL A 381 4.00 3.75 11.57
CA VAL A 381 3.48 2.95 10.46
C VAL A 381 2.40 2.00 10.95
N ALA A 382 2.63 1.26 12.03
CA ALA A 382 1.65 0.33 12.61
C ALA A 382 0.35 1.06 13.01
N SER A 383 0.46 2.25 13.61
CA SER A 383 -0.70 3.09 13.93
C SER A 383 -1.46 3.53 12.68
N SER A 384 -0.73 3.84 11.60
CA SER A 384 -1.31 4.18 10.30
C SER A 384 -2.15 3.04 9.72
N GLU A 385 -1.56 1.84 9.71
CA GLU A 385 -2.18 0.65 9.15
C GLU A 385 -3.40 0.27 9.99
N ASN A 386 -3.30 0.30 11.32
CA ASN A 386 -4.42 0.04 12.20
C ASN A 386 -5.61 0.99 11.93
N GLN A 387 -5.35 2.29 11.81
CA GLN A 387 -6.41 3.26 11.49
C GLN A 387 -7.07 2.97 10.14
N PHE A 388 -6.28 2.65 9.12
CA PHE A 388 -6.79 2.28 7.81
C PHE A 388 -7.63 1.00 7.85
N ILE A 389 -7.15 -0.06 8.50
CA ILE A 389 -7.86 -1.34 8.60
C ILE A 389 -9.19 -1.17 9.34
N ASN A 390 -9.22 -0.41 10.44
CA ASN A 390 -10.45 -0.11 11.18
C ASN A 390 -11.48 0.58 10.29
N TYR A 391 -11.05 1.56 9.49
CA TYR A 391 -11.91 2.22 8.52
C TYR A 391 -12.43 1.25 7.45
N MET A 392 -11.55 0.43 6.86
CA MET A 392 -11.93 -0.54 5.83
C MET A 392 -12.91 -1.58 6.36
N GLU A 393 -12.73 -2.05 7.60
CA GLU A 393 -13.64 -2.98 8.25
C GLU A 393 -15.04 -2.37 8.42
N GLU A 394 -15.13 -1.10 8.80
CA GLU A 394 -16.39 -0.37 8.86
C GLU A 394 -17.06 -0.26 7.48
N GLN A 395 -16.30 0.07 6.43
CA GLN A 395 -16.82 0.14 5.06
C GLN A 395 -17.33 -1.22 4.57
N VAL A 396 -16.59 -2.30 4.82
CA VAL A 396 -16.97 -3.67 4.46
C VAL A 396 -18.25 -4.09 5.20
N LYS A 397 -18.35 -3.81 6.50
CA LYS A 397 -19.55 -4.09 7.28
C LYS A 397 -20.76 -3.30 6.77
N ALA A 398 -20.58 -2.02 6.45
CA ALA A 398 -21.66 -1.17 5.94
C ALA A 398 -22.19 -1.69 4.59
N ALA A 399 -21.29 -1.94 3.63
CA ALA A 399 -21.64 -2.43 2.31
C ALA A 399 -22.33 -3.81 2.36
N SER A 400 -21.91 -4.68 3.29
CA SER A 400 -22.50 -6.02 3.48
C SER A 400 -23.87 -6.00 4.16
N ARG A 401 -24.20 -4.95 4.94
CA ARG A 401 -25.48 -4.86 5.67
C ARG A 401 -26.56 -4.12 4.90
N VAL A 402 -26.20 -3.08 4.14
CA VAL A 402 -27.15 -2.14 3.52
C VAL A 402 -27.29 -2.36 2.01
N PHE A 403 -27.04 -3.59 1.53
CA PHE A 403 -26.98 -3.89 0.10
C PHE A 403 -28.34 -3.93 -0.62
N ARG A 404 -29.45 -4.09 0.11
CA ARG A 404 -30.77 -4.28 -0.52
C ARG A 404 -31.21 -3.02 -1.27
N GLY A 405 -31.44 -3.15 -2.57
CA GLY A 405 -31.76 -2.05 -3.48
C GLY A 405 -30.53 -1.27 -3.97
N GLN A 406 -29.33 -1.68 -3.58
CA GLN A 406 -28.04 -1.09 -3.99
C GLN A 406 -26.99 -2.20 -4.23
N GLU A 407 -27.43 -3.36 -4.72
CA GLU A 407 -26.64 -4.58 -4.81
C GLU A 407 -25.35 -4.37 -5.60
N GLU A 408 -25.46 -3.75 -6.79
CA GLU A 408 -24.33 -3.46 -7.67
C GLU A 408 -23.29 -2.56 -6.98
N TRP A 409 -23.75 -1.47 -6.34
CA TRP A 409 -22.89 -0.54 -5.62
C TRP A 409 -22.16 -1.18 -4.44
N SER A 410 -22.87 -1.99 -3.66
CA SER A 410 -22.28 -2.75 -2.56
C SER A 410 -21.25 -3.76 -3.06
N LEU A 411 -21.55 -4.49 -4.14
CA LEU A 411 -20.60 -5.43 -4.75
C LEU A 411 -19.34 -4.72 -5.27
N GLU A 412 -19.48 -3.61 -5.98
CA GLU A 412 -18.34 -2.81 -6.44
C GLU A 412 -17.49 -2.30 -5.28
N THR A 413 -18.13 -1.82 -4.21
CA THR A 413 -17.44 -1.34 -3.02
C THR A 413 -16.70 -2.46 -2.30
N LEU A 414 -17.33 -3.63 -2.11
CA LEU A 414 -16.66 -4.78 -1.49
C LEU A 414 -15.49 -5.29 -2.34
N LYS A 415 -15.65 -5.34 -3.66
CA LYS A 415 -14.58 -5.73 -4.59
C LYS A 415 -13.40 -4.76 -4.50
N TYR A 416 -13.66 -3.46 -4.53
CA TYR A 416 -12.63 -2.43 -4.41
C TYR A 416 -11.92 -2.51 -3.06
N SER A 417 -12.69 -2.57 -1.96
CA SER A 417 -12.14 -2.70 -0.61
C SER A 417 -11.28 -3.95 -0.42
N LYS A 418 -11.69 -5.09 -0.99
CA LYS A 418 -10.92 -6.32 -0.94
C LYS A 418 -9.58 -6.16 -1.65
N ALA A 419 -9.56 -5.56 -2.84
CA ALA A 419 -8.33 -5.36 -3.60
C ALA A 419 -7.32 -4.49 -2.82
N LEU A 420 -7.79 -3.43 -2.16
CA LEU A 420 -6.95 -2.62 -1.27
C LEU A 420 -6.43 -3.44 -0.08
N LEU A 421 -7.30 -4.17 0.61
CA LEU A 421 -6.89 -4.99 1.75
C LEU A 421 -5.84 -6.06 1.37
N ASP A 422 -5.95 -6.68 0.20
CA ASP A 422 -4.97 -7.67 -0.29
C ASP A 422 -3.58 -7.05 -0.55
N GLU A 423 -3.55 -5.81 -1.02
CA GLU A 423 -2.29 -5.07 -1.20
C GLU A 423 -1.64 -4.74 0.15
N HIS A 424 -2.44 -4.29 1.12
CA HIS A 424 -1.95 -4.02 2.48
C HIS A 424 -1.47 -5.29 3.17
N ILE A 425 -2.11 -6.45 2.95
CA ILE A 425 -1.61 -7.76 3.42
C ILE A 425 -0.17 -7.99 2.91
N SER A 426 0.05 -7.79 1.61
CA SER A 426 1.38 -7.97 1.00
C SER A 426 2.43 -7.01 1.58
N ASN A 427 2.03 -5.76 1.88
CA ASN A 427 2.92 -4.76 2.49
C ASN A 427 3.27 -5.08 3.95
N ILE A 428 2.30 -5.56 4.73
CA ILE A 428 2.51 -5.98 6.12
C ILE A 428 3.41 -7.23 6.17
N GLU A 429 3.18 -8.21 5.30
CA GLU A 429 4.03 -9.41 5.18
C GLU A 429 5.49 -9.02 4.86
N ARG A 430 5.68 -8.03 3.98
CA ARG A 430 7.01 -7.50 3.68
C ARG A 430 7.66 -6.86 4.92
N THR A 431 6.90 -6.08 5.68
CA THR A 431 7.41 -5.45 6.91
C THR A 431 7.78 -6.49 7.97
N ILE A 432 6.97 -7.53 8.13
CA ILE A 432 7.29 -8.68 9.00
C ILE A 432 8.58 -9.35 8.55
N SER A 433 8.75 -9.60 7.25
CA SER A 433 9.98 -10.24 6.77
C SER A 433 11.23 -9.38 7.02
N TYR A 434 11.16 -8.04 6.95
CA TYR A 434 12.25 -7.18 7.38
C TYR A 434 12.59 -7.35 8.87
N LEU A 435 11.57 -7.38 9.74
CA LEU A 435 11.75 -7.58 11.18
C LEU A 435 12.28 -8.97 11.54
N GLU A 436 12.01 -9.99 10.72
CA GLU A 436 12.52 -11.36 10.88
C GLU A 436 13.96 -11.52 10.38
N ILE A 437 14.32 -10.85 9.28
CA ILE A 437 15.60 -11.00 8.58
C ILE A 437 16.73 -10.19 9.20
N GLU A 438 16.46 -9.30 10.15
CA GLU A 438 17.50 -8.57 10.88
C GLU A 438 18.51 -9.51 11.57
N GLY A 439 19.59 -9.79 10.83
CA GLY A 439 20.51 -10.89 11.09
C GLY A 439 21.85 -10.73 10.39
N GLU A 440 22.11 -9.61 9.70
CA GLU A 440 23.48 -9.34 9.27
C GLU A 440 24.36 -9.01 10.49
N PRO A 441 25.61 -9.53 10.52
CA PRO A 441 26.56 -9.24 11.60
C PRO A 441 26.79 -7.74 11.83
N ASP A 442 26.62 -6.93 10.79
CA ASP A 442 27.02 -5.51 10.80
C ASP A 442 25.90 -4.55 11.22
N PHE A 443 24.66 -5.03 11.39
CA PHE A 443 23.55 -4.18 11.84
C PHE A 443 23.82 -3.64 13.26
N PRO A 444 23.71 -2.33 13.52
CA PRO A 444 23.98 -1.76 14.85
C PRO A 444 23.04 -2.32 15.92
N ARG A 445 23.61 -2.87 16.99
CA ARG A 445 22.90 -3.51 18.09
C ARG A 445 23.45 -3.05 19.44
N ALA A 446 22.56 -2.91 20.41
CA ALA A 446 22.97 -2.68 21.79
C ALA A 446 23.79 -3.86 22.31
N MET A 447 24.97 -3.58 22.86
CA MET A 447 25.83 -4.58 23.50
C MET A 447 25.68 -4.59 25.02
N THR A 448 25.15 -3.50 25.58
CA THR A 448 24.94 -3.36 27.03
C THR A 448 23.68 -4.09 27.47
N SER A 449 23.70 -4.73 28.65
CA SER A 449 22.57 -5.53 29.14
C SER A 449 21.24 -4.75 29.28
N PRO A 450 21.22 -3.47 29.73
CA PRO A 450 19.97 -2.72 29.79
C PRO A 450 19.42 -2.36 28.40
N GLY A 451 20.29 -1.92 27.49
CA GLY A 451 19.91 -1.56 26.12
C GLY A 451 19.47 -2.77 25.31
N LEU A 452 20.15 -3.91 25.48
CA LEU A 452 19.78 -5.17 24.84
C LEU A 452 18.38 -5.64 25.27
N GLY A 453 18.07 -5.55 26.57
CA GLY A 453 16.75 -5.89 27.08
C GLY A 453 15.65 -5.00 26.49
N LYS A 454 15.87 -3.68 26.44
CA LYS A 454 14.92 -2.72 25.83
C LYS A 454 14.72 -2.96 24.34
N SER A 455 15.80 -3.16 23.59
CA SER A 455 15.76 -3.44 22.15
C SER A 455 15.00 -4.75 21.85
N GLN A 456 15.31 -5.83 22.56
CA GLN A 456 14.64 -7.12 22.38
C GLN A 456 13.14 -7.06 22.74
N ALA A 457 12.80 -6.38 23.84
CA ALA A 457 11.40 -6.17 24.22
C ALA A 457 10.63 -5.39 23.14
N THR A 458 11.25 -4.31 22.62
CA THR A 458 10.68 -3.48 21.55
C THR A 458 10.49 -4.26 20.27
N ARG A 459 11.48 -5.05 19.85
CA ARG A 459 11.36 -5.95 18.69
C ARG A 459 10.19 -6.93 18.85
N LYS A 460 10.08 -7.57 20.01
CA LYS A 460 9.02 -8.55 20.28
C LYS A 460 7.64 -7.89 20.22
N MET A 461 7.51 -6.68 20.76
CA MET A 461 6.28 -5.88 20.70
C MET A 461 5.92 -5.55 19.26
N LEU A 462 6.83 -4.94 18.50
CA LEU A 462 6.61 -4.58 17.08
C LEU A 462 6.24 -5.80 16.24
N MET A 463 6.94 -6.92 16.42
CA MET A 463 6.61 -8.18 15.74
C MET A 463 5.19 -8.66 16.09
N GLY A 464 4.78 -8.53 17.35
CA GLY A 464 3.42 -8.81 17.80
C GLY A 464 2.39 -7.92 17.12
N ASP A 465 2.65 -6.61 17.06
CA ASP A 465 1.75 -5.62 16.47
C ASP A 465 1.57 -5.87 14.96
N PHE A 466 2.64 -6.07 14.20
CA PHE A 466 2.52 -6.35 12.76
C PHE A 466 1.86 -7.71 12.48
N LYS A 467 2.07 -8.74 13.31
CA LYS A 467 1.36 -10.02 13.19
C LYS A 467 -0.13 -9.86 13.48
N TYR A 468 -0.49 -9.03 14.46
CA TYR A 468 -1.88 -8.68 14.73
C TYR A 468 -2.50 -7.96 13.53
N LEU A 469 -1.84 -6.92 12.98
CA LEU A 469 -2.30 -6.18 11.80
C LEU A 469 -2.49 -7.10 10.59
N LEU A 470 -1.58 -8.05 10.37
CA LEU A 470 -1.70 -9.03 9.29
C LEU A 470 -2.96 -9.89 9.45
N ALA A 471 -3.18 -10.45 10.64
CA ALA A 471 -4.33 -11.29 10.93
C ALA A 471 -5.65 -10.49 10.79
N HIS A 472 -5.67 -9.26 11.29
CA HIS A 472 -6.82 -8.37 11.22
C HIS A 472 -7.16 -7.98 9.77
N THR A 473 -6.16 -7.63 8.97
CA THR A 473 -6.34 -7.31 7.54
C THR A 473 -6.83 -8.52 6.74
N LYS A 474 -6.29 -9.72 7.01
CA LYS A 474 -6.76 -10.98 6.41
C LYS A 474 -8.21 -11.27 6.75
N SER A 475 -8.61 -11.03 8.00
CA SER A 475 -10.00 -11.16 8.45
C SER A 475 -10.93 -10.19 7.71
N ALA A 476 -10.54 -8.91 7.59
CA ALA A 476 -11.32 -7.91 6.87
C ALA A 476 -11.45 -8.24 5.36
N SER A 477 -10.38 -8.72 4.72
CA SER A 477 -10.41 -9.15 3.30
C SER A 477 -11.33 -10.38 3.12
N ALA A 478 -11.29 -11.34 4.06
CA ALA A 478 -12.18 -12.49 4.05
C ALA A 478 -13.65 -12.09 4.23
N ALA A 479 -13.94 -11.15 5.15
CA ALA A 479 -15.28 -10.62 5.36
C ALA A 479 -15.82 -9.90 4.12
N ALA A 480 -14.97 -9.17 3.38
CA ALA A 480 -15.37 -8.54 2.12
C ALA A 480 -15.76 -9.60 1.07
N ARG A 481 -15.01 -10.69 0.98
CA ARG A 481 -15.31 -11.82 0.08
C ARG A 481 -16.62 -12.52 0.46
N GLU A 482 -16.84 -12.76 1.74
CA GLU A 482 -18.08 -13.37 2.24
C GLU A 482 -19.28 -12.46 1.98
N GLY A 483 -19.15 -11.15 2.23
CA GLY A 483 -20.18 -10.17 1.90
C GLY A 483 -20.56 -10.19 0.41
N MET A 484 -19.58 -10.32 -0.50
CA MET A 484 -19.86 -10.46 -1.93
C MET A 484 -20.66 -11.72 -2.26
N ALA A 485 -20.32 -12.86 -1.64
CA ALA A 485 -21.04 -14.11 -1.85
C ALA A 485 -22.50 -14.02 -1.39
N ILE A 486 -22.74 -13.45 -0.21
CA ILE A 486 -24.09 -13.26 0.35
C ILE A 486 -24.96 -12.40 -0.59
N ILE A 487 -24.41 -11.29 -1.10
CA ILE A 487 -25.15 -10.40 -2.01
C ILE A 487 -25.47 -11.13 -3.32
N LEU A 488 -24.50 -11.86 -3.88
CA LEU A 488 -24.69 -12.59 -5.14
C LEU A 488 -25.75 -13.70 -5.00
N GLU A 489 -25.73 -14.46 -3.91
CA GLU A 489 -26.74 -15.49 -3.62
C GLU A 489 -28.13 -14.88 -3.51
N ASP A 490 -28.27 -13.74 -2.81
CA ASP A 490 -29.55 -13.06 -2.68
C ASP A 490 -30.06 -12.52 -4.03
N VAL A 491 -29.19 -11.94 -4.87
CA VAL A 491 -29.53 -11.53 -6.25
C VAL A 491 -30.02 -12.72 -7.07
N MET A 492 -29.28 -13.83 -7.06
CA MET A 492 -29.66 -15.05 -7.79
C MET A 492 -31.01 -15.62 -7.32
N LEU A 493 -31.27 -15.63 -6.01
CA LEU A 493 -32.55 -16.08 -5.45
C LEU A 493 -33.72 -15.18 -5.88
N ARG A 494 -33.50 -13.86 -5.95
CA ARG A 494 -34.53 -12.92 -6.42
C ARG A 494 -34.80 -13.08 -7.91
N ASP A 495 -33.76 -13.21 -8.73
CA ASP A 495 -33.89 -13.43 -10.17
C ASP A 495 -34.60 -14.75 -10.47
N ALA A 496 -34.27 -15.82 -9.73
CA ALA A 496 -34.98 -17.10 -9.83
C ALA A 496 -36.47 -16.96 -9.49
N ARG A 497 -36.82 -16.25 -8.41
CA ARG A 497 -38.23 -15.98 -8.06
C ARG A 497 -38.94 -15.15 -9.12
N LYS A 498 -38.27 -14.16 -9.71
CA LYS A 498 -38.81 -13.34 -10.79
C LYS A 498 -39.07 -14.17 -12.04
N GLN A 499 -38.13 -15.02 -12.44
CA GLN A 499 -38.29 -15.94 -13.57
C GLN A 499 -39.44 -16.93 -13.35
N ILE A 500 -39.58 -17.49 -12.14
CA ILE A 500 -40.72 -18.34 -11.77
C ILE A 500 -42.04 -17.56 -11.88
N GLY A 501 -42.06 -16.30 -11.42
CA GLY A 501 -43.22 -15.41 -11.56
C GLY A 501 -43.60 -15.19 -13.02
N GLN A 502 -42.63 -14.82 -13.85
CA GLN A 502 -42.81 -14.62 -15.29
C GLN A 502 -43.26 -15.90 -16.00
N ALA A 503 -42.70 -17.06 -15.65
CA ALA A 503 -43.12 -18.34 -16.19
C ALA A 503 -44.58 -18.65 -15.85
N ARG A 504 -45.05 -18.28 -14.65
CA ARG A 504 -46.47 -18.42 -14.27
C ARG A 504 -47.37 -17.45 -15.04
N GLU A 505 -46.94 -16.22 -15.28
CA GLU A 505 -47.69 -15.25 -16.08
C GLU A 505 -47.81 -15.70 -17.53
N VAL A 506 -46.70 -16.15 -18.14
CA VAL A 506 -46.70 -16.76 -19.47
C VAL A 506 -47.60 -17.99 -19.49
N GLY A 507 -47.54 -18.85 -18.47
CA GLY A 507 -48.44 -19.99 -18.33
C GLY A 507 -49.92 -19.59 -18.32
N ARG A 508 -50.28 -18.51 -17.61
CA ARG A 508 -51.66 -17.98 -17.58
C ARG A 508 -52.08 -17.42 -18.94
N LEU A 509 -51.20 -16.68 -19.62
CA LEU A 509 -51.46 -16.14 -20.96
C LEU A 509 -51.66 -17.25 -21.99
N SER A 510 -50.79 -18.26 -21.97
CA SER A 510 -50.91 -19.43 -22.85
C SER A 510 -52.20 -20.19 -22.59
N LEU A 511 -52.57 -20.40 -21.31
CA LEU A 511 -53.85 -21.01 -20.95
C LEU A 511 -55.03 -20.21 -21.54
N LEU A 512 -55.00 -18.88 -21.42
CA LEU A 512 -56.04 -18.01 -21.96
C LEU A 512 -56.11 -18.10 -23.49
N ALA A 513 -54.96 -18.12 -24.17
CA ALA A 513 -54.88 -18.29 -25.62
C ALA A 513 -55.50 -19.63 -26.07
N TYR A 514 -55.29 -20.72 -25.33
CA TYR A 514 -55.93 -22.02 -25.61
C TYR A 514 -57.46 -21.99 -25.55
N PHE A 515 -58.06 -21.08 -24.78
CA PHE A 515 -59.52 -20.89 -24.77
C PHE A 515 -60.00 -19.97 -25.91
N PHE A 516 -59.31 -18.86 -26.14
CA PHE A 516 -59.77 -17.84 -27.10
C PHE A 516 -59.46 -18.16 -28.56
N LEU A 517 -58.36 -18.85 -28.88
CA LEU A 517 -58.03 -19.21 -30.26
C LEU A 517 -59.12 -20.10 -30.89
N PRO A 518 -59.52 -21.22 -30.26
CA PRO A 518 -60.65 -22.05 -30.74
C PRO A 518 -61.95 -21.27 -30.86
N LEU A 519 -62.28 -20.46 -29.85
CA LEU A 519 -63.49 -19.65 -29.84
C LEU A 519 -63.50 -18.64 -30.99
N SER A 520 -62.38 -17.97 -31.24
CA SER A 520 -62.22 -17.02 -32.35
C SER A 520 -62.34 -17.70 -33.72
N LEU A 521 -61.82 -18.93 -33.86
CA LEU A 521 -61.95 -19.72 -35.09
C LEU A 521 -63.41 -20.09 -35.37
N VAL A 522 -64.12 -20.59 -34.36
CA VAL A 522 -65.53 -20.98 -34.51
C VAL A 522 -66.40 -19.75 -34.77
N THR A 523 -66.21 -18.66 -34.03
CA THR A 523 -66.95 -17.42 -34.28
C THR A 523 -66.64 -16.83 -35.65
N SER A 524 -65.42 -16.96 -36.17
CA SER A 524 -65.08 -16.57 -37.54
C SER A 524 -65.79 -17.43 -38.59
N ILE A 525 -65.76 -18.77 -38.46
CA ILE A 525 -66.38 -19.69 -39.44
C ILE A 525 -67.90 -19.50 -39.49
N PHE A 526 -68.54 -19.33 -38.33
CA PHE A 526 -70.00 -19.19 -38.23
C PHE A 526 -70.50 -17.74 -38.30
N GLY A 527 -69.61 -16.75 -38.14
CA GLY A 527 -69.90 -15.32 -38.35
C GLY A 527 -69.79 -14.88 -39.81
N MET A 528 -69.19 -15.72 -40.66
CA MET A 528 -69.11 -15.49 -42.11
C MET A 528 -70.47 -15.74 -42.77
N ASN A 529 -70.91 -14.79 -43.60
CA ASN A 529 -72.24 -14.72 -44.23
C ASN A 529 -72.51 -15.78 -45.33
N PHE A 530 -71.76 -16.87 -45.35
CA PHE A 530 -71.79 -17.89 -46.41
C PHE A 530 -72.65 -19.11 -46.08
N VAL A 531 -73.14 -19.25 -44.85
CA VAL A 531 -73.95 -20.40 -44.45
C VAL A 531 -75.43 -20.02 -44.32
N THR A 532 -76.19 -20.19 -45.40
CA THR A 532 -77.66 -20.12 -45.37
C THR A 532 -78.20 -21.36 -44.65
N PHE A 533 -78.29 -21.28 -43.33
CA PHE A 533 -79.00 -22.30 -42.55
C PHE A 533 -80.50 -22.13 -42.77
N SER A 534 -81.18 -23.19 -43.23
CA SER A 534 -82.65 -23.20 -43.39
C SER A 534 -83.39 -23.28 -42.05
N ASP A 535 -82.72 -23.72 -40.98
CA ASP A 535 -83.26 -23.82 -39.62
C ASP A 535 -82.24 -23.26 -38.61
N TRP A 536 -82.63 -22.18 -37.92
CA TRP A 536 -81.79 -21.50 -36.95
C TRP A 536 -81.45 -22.40 -35.75
N LYS A 537 -82.31 -23.35 -35.38
CA LYS A 537 -82.04 -24.28 -34.27
C LYS A 537 -80.92 -25.25 -34.61
N ALA A 538 -80.89 -25.74 -35.85
CA ALA A 538 -79.85 -26.64 -36.34
C ALA A 538 -78.50 -25.92 -36.46
N ALA A 539 -78.49 -24.64 -36.86
CA ALA A 539 -77.30 -23.79 -36.93
C ALA A 539 -76.64 -23.58 -35.55
N VAL A 540 -77.47 -23.23 -34.56
CA VAL A 540 -76.99 -23.06 -33.17
C VAL A 540 -76.46 -24.38 -32.62
N GLY A 541 -77.18 -25.50 -32.84
CA GLY A 541 -76.73 -26.81 -32.39
C GLY A 541 -75.41 -27.27 -33.03
N THR A 542 -75.22 -27.06 -34.33
CA THR A 542 -73.98 -27.43 -35.04
C THR A 542 -72.80 -26.55 -34.65
N SER A 543 -73.01 -25.24 -34.49
CA SER A 543 -71.95 -24.32 -34.00
C SER A 543 -71.45 -24.72 -32.60
N LEU A 544 -72.36 -25.12 -31.72
CA LEU A 544 -72.03 -25.58 -30.36
C LEU A 544 -71.25 -26.91 -30.39
N ALA A 545 -71.65 -27.86 -31.23
CA ALA A 545 -70.95 -29.13 -31.40
C ALA A 545 -69.51 -28.95 -31.92
N VAL A 546 -69.33 -28.08 -32.93
CA VAL A 546 -67.99 -27.74 -33.47
C VAL A 546 -67.14 -27.04 -32.41
N TYR A 547 -67.72 -26.10 -31.64
CA TYR A 547 -67.03 -25.46 -30.53
C TYR A 547 -66.53 -26.47 -29.50
N ILE A 548 -67.40 -27.37 -29.03
CA ILE A 548 -67.02 -28.39 -28.05
C ILE A 548 -65.90 -29.28 -28.62
N ALA A 549 -66.01 -29.73 -29.88
CA ALA A 549 -65.00 -30.57 -30.51
C ALA A 549 -63.62 -29.89 -30.60
N VAL A 550 -63.56 -28.64 -31.09
CA VAL A 550 -62.30 -27.88 -31.20
C VAL A 550 -61.73 -27.56 -29.81
N MET A 551 -62.58 -27.25 -28.83
CA MET A 551 -62.16 -27.02 -27.45
C MET A 551 -61.57 -28.27 -26.80
N VAL A 552 -62.19 -29.44 -26.98
CA VAL A 552 -61.67 -30.72 -26.44
C VAL A 552 -60.30 -31.05 -27.05
N ILE A 553 -60.12 -30.87 -28.36
CA ILE A 553 -58.84 -31.08 -29.03
C ILE A 553 -57.78 -30.11 -28.50
N SER A 554 -58.13 -28.84 -28.34
CA SER A 554 -57.21 -27.80 -27.87
C SER A 554 -56.79 -28.04 -26.41
N LEU A 555 -57.72 -28.44 -25.54
CA LEU A 555 -57.41 -28.84 -24.17
C LEU A 555 -56.57 -30.12 -24.11
N ALA A 556 -56.86 -31.12 -24.95
CA ALA A 556 -56.07 -32.35 -25.02
C ALA A 556 -54.62 -32.08 -25.44
N LEU A 557 -54.40 -31.15 -26.38
CA LEU A 557 -53.06 -30.69 -26.76
C LEU A 557 -52.38 -29.88 -25.65
N ALA A 558 -53.10 -28.97 -24.98
CA ALA A 558 -52.56 -28.15 -23.90
C ALA A 558 -52.10 -28.97 -22.68
N PHE A 559 -52.82 -30.05 -22.35
CA PHE A 559 -52.50 -30.93 -21.22
C PHE A 559 -51.76 -32.20 -21.62
N TRP A 560 -51.32 -32.31 -22.87
CA TRP A 560 -50.64 -33.50 -23.41
C TRP A 560 -49.41 -33.91 -22.59
N ASP A 561 -48.66 -32.94 -22.08
CA ASP A 561 -47.45 -33.17 -21.26
C ASP A 561 -47.75 -33.52 -19.79
N HIS A 562 -48.98 -33.30 -19.32
CA HIS A 562 -49.43 -33.71 -17.99
C HIS A 562 -50.15 -35.06 -17.97
N MET A 563 -50.33 -35.70 -19.13
CA MET A 563 -50.97 -37.00 -19.22
C MET A 563 -50.09 -38.08 -18.57
N PRO A 564 -50.67 -38.97 -17.74
CA PRO A 564 -49.93 -39.95 -16.95
C PRO A 564 -49.10 -40.94 -17.77
N TRP A 565 -49.42 -41.14 -19.05
CA TRP A 565 -48.69 -42.06 -19.94
C TRP A 565 -47.29 -41.58 -20.36
N LYS A 566 -46.96 -40.29 -20.18
CA LYS A 566 -45.67 -39.70 -20.59
C LYS A 566 -44.60 -39.71 -19.49
N ARG A 567 -44.95 -40.15 -18.27
CA ARG A 567 -44.04 -40.20 -17.10
C ARG A 567 -43.40 -41.59 -16.86
N SER A 568 -43.51 -42.53 -17.79
CA SER A 568 -42.96 -43.88 -17.67
C SER A 568 -41.65 -44.07 -18.42
#